data_AF-A0A158QZ85-F1
#
_entry.id   AF-A0A158QZ85-F1
#
_cell.length_a   1.000
_cell.length_b   1.000
_cell.length_c   1.000
_cell.angle_alpha   90.00
_cell.angle_beta   90.00
_cell.angle_gamma   90.00
#
_symmetry.space_group_name_H-M   'P 1'
#
loop_
_entity.id
_entity.type
_entity.pdbx_description
1 polymer ?
#
loop_
_entity_poly.entity_id
_entity_poly.type
_entity_poly.pdbx_seq_one_letter_code
_entity_poly.pdbx_strand_id
1 'polypeptide(L)'
;MSYVSRLFPPYYKYAVFVFVGFQFIYCAFVLAISEAYYKSAALILPIAYRMFDDTVKKNVPGFDWSPDEQHQLELYKYKMLLLWVVSTVGVLLCMVIIIPQFFDFNDRRGNPSHLCLVHRRLAWLMFIVMAVFVFTMLMSVLWAWAGGGAASRSFHEHFAAAEKEEIFLTELEESFDCTNDDDKEVPDEHVSVA
;
A
#
# COMPACT_ATOMS: atom_id res chain seq x y z
N MET A 1 -41.83 -9.87 4.16
CA MET A 1 -40.70 -9.03 4.60
C MET A 1 -39.71 -8.93 3.44
N SER A 2 -39.49 -7.71 2.93
CA SER A 2 -38.68 -7.47 1.71
C SER A 2 -37.21 -7.82 1.93
N TYR A 3 -36.55 -8.44 0.94
CA TYR A 3 -35.13 -8.80 0.97
C TYR A 3 -34.21 -7.60 1.32
N VAL A 4 -34.64 -6.39 0.98
CA VAL A 4 -33.92 -5.13 1.27
C VAL A 4 -33.85 -4.85 2.78
N SER A 5 -34.84 -5.24 3.58
CA SER A 5 -34.81 -5.03 5.03
C SER A 5 -33.85 -5.99 5.76
N ARG A 6 -33.29 -6.99 5.06
CA ARG A 6 -32.22 -7.87 5.55
C ARG A 6 -30.82 -7.36 5.23
N LEU A 7 -30.71 -6.35 4.35
CA LEU A 7 -29.45 -5.71 3.97
C LEU A 7 -29.02 -4.62 4.95
N PHE A 8 -29.90 -4.20 5.87
CA PHE A 8 -29.64 -3.17 6.86
C PHE A 8 -29.69 -3.74 8.28
N PRO A 9 -28.98 -3.15 9.25
CA PRO A 9 -28.91 -3.70 10.60
C PRO A 9 -30.29 -3.80 11.29
N PRO A 10 -30.50 -4.81 12.17
CA PRO A 10 -29.48 -5.66 12.79
C PRO A 10 -29.01 -6.80 11.89
N TYR A 11 -27.71 -6.85 11.60
CA TYR A 11 -27.12 -7.86 10.73
C TYR A 11 -27.11 -9.22 11.41
N TYR A 12 -27.49 -10.25 10.65
CA TYR A 12 -27.24 -11.64 10.99
C TYR A 12 -25.73 -11.91 10.92
N LYS A 13 -25.16 -12.76 11.79
CA LYS A 13 -23.69 -12.95 11.94
C LYS A 13 -22.94 -13.14 10.62
N TYR A 14 -23.55 -13.88 9.70
CA TYR A 14 -22.94 -14.19 8.39
C TYR A 14 -22.85 -12.96 7.49
N ALA A 15 -23.77 -11.99 7.59
CA ALA A 15 -23.69 -10.75 6.84
C ALA A 15 -22.53 -9.87 7.33
N VAL A 16 -22.35 -9.75 8.65
CA VAL A 16 -21.20 -9.03 9.22
C VAL A 16 -19.89 -9.69 8.79
N PHE A 17 -19.83 -11.02 8.87
CA PHE A 17 -18.65 -11.78 8.45
C PHE A 17 -18.34 -11.59 6.96
N VAL A 18 -19.34 -11.62 6.09
CA VAL A 18 -19.14 -11.40 4.65
C VAL A 18 -18.64 -9.98 4.40
N PHE A 19 -19.36 -8.94 4.84
CA PHE A 19 -18.99 -7.55 4.53
C PHE A 19 -17.67 -7.13 5.20
N VAL A 20 -17.54 -7.37 6.50
CA VAL A 20 -16.34 -6.97 7.25
C VAL A 20 -15.16 -7.90 6.94
N GLY A 21 -15.42 -9.17 6.61
CA GLY A 21 -14.39 -10.11 6.17
C GLY A 21 -13.80 -9.75 4.80
N PHE A 22 -14.62 -9.36 3.83
CA PHE A 22 -14.11 -8.82 2.57
C PHE A 22 -13.32 -7.53 2.79
N GLN A 23 -13.80 -6.63 3.66
CA GLN A 23 -13.06 -5.42 4.02
C GLN A 23 -11.73 -5.74 4.69
N PHE A 24 -11.67 -6.75 5.56
CA PHE A 24 -10.45 -7.21 6.20
C PHE A 24 -9.43 -7.69 5.17
N ILE A 25 -9.84 -8.55 4.24
CA ILE A 25 -8.97 -9.07 3.17
C ILE A 25 -8.47 -7.91 2.31
N TYR A 26 -9.35 -6.98 1.94
CA TYR A 26 -9.00 -5.79 1.18
C TYR A 26 -7.97 -4.92 1.91
N CYS A 27 -8.19 -4.62 3.19
CA CYS A 27 -7.23 -3.87 4.00
C CYS A 27 -5.89 -4.60 4.12
N ALA A 28 -5.90 -5.93 4.29
CA ALA A 28 -4.67 -6.71 4.34
C ALA A 28 -3.89 -6.65 3.01
N PHE A 29 -4.59 -6.67 1.88
CA PHE A 29 -3.97 -6.54 0.56
C PHE A 29 -3.36 -5.15 0.34
N VAL A 30 -4.11 -4.09 0.65
CA VAL A 30 -3.59 -2.71 0.54
C VAL A 30 -2.42 -2.50 1.50
N LEU A 31 -2.49 -3.04 2.72
CA LEU A 31 -1.40 -3.03 3.70
C LEU A 31 -0.13 -3.66 3.12
N ALA A 32 -0.22 -4.88 2.58
CA ALA A 32 0.94 -5.59 2.05
C ALA A 32 1.60 -4.84 0.87
N ILE A 33 0.80 -4.32 -0.06
CA ILE A 33 1.33 -3.57 -1.21
C ILE A 33 2.00 -2.27 -0.76
N SER A 34 1.31 -1.50 0.10
CA SER A 34 1.82 -0.20 0.55
C SER A 34 3.07 -0.33 1.41
N GLU A 35 3.16 -1.36 2.25
CA GLU A 35 4.36 -1.67 3.03
C GLU A 35 5.53 -2.04 2.12
N ALA A 36 5.33 -2.98 1.18
CA ALA A 36 6.38 -3.40 0.25
C ALA A 36 6.89 -2.22 -0.57
N TYR A 37 5.99 -1.42 -1.14
CA TYR A 37 6.35 -0.23 -1.89
C TYR A 37 7.11 0.78 -1.04
N TYR A 38 6.61 1.11 0.15
CA TYR A 38 7.24 2.10 1.02
C TYR A 38 8.64 1.68 1.44
N LYS A 39 8.85 0.41 1.81
CA LYS A 39 10.16 -0.13 2.18
C LYS A 39 11.15 -0.05 1.01
N SER A 40 10.75 -0.49 -0.18
CA SER A 40 11.60 -0.39 -1.38
C SER A 40 11.91 1.07 -1.73
N ALA A 41 10.91 1.95 -1.72
CA ALA A 41 11.07 3.36 -2.04
C ALA A 41 11.96 4.10 -1.02
N ALA A 42 11.86 3.77 0.27
CA ALA A 42 12.69 4.37 1.31
C ALA A 42 14.18 4.04 1.16
N LEU A 43 14.51 2.91 0.54
CA LEU A 43 15.89 2.49 0.22
C LEU A 43 16.36 3.04 -1.13
N ILE A 44 15.56 2.87 -2.19
CA ILE A 44 15.96 3.22 -3.57
C ILE A 44 16.00 4.73 -3.80
N LEU A 45 14.95 5.46 -3.38
CA LEU A 45 14.83 6.89 -3.70
C LEU A 45 16.02 7.73 -3.25
N PRO A 46 16.58 7.61 -2.03
CA PRO A 46 17.73 8.43 -1.65
C PRO A 46 18.97 8.15 -2.48
N ILE A 47 19.21 6.90 -2.89
CA ILE A 47 20.34 6.54 -3.77
C ILE A 47 20.09 7.11 -5.18
N ALA A 48 18.88 6.93 -5.71
CA ALA A 48 18.50 7.43 -7.02
C ALA A 48 18.59 8.95 -7.11
N TYR A 49 18.20 9.70 -6.07
CA TYR A 49 18.35 11.16 -6.07
C TYR A 49 19.82 11.60 -6.14
N ARG A 50 20.72 10.93 -5.42
CA ARG A 50 22.16 11.22 -5.52
C ARG A 50 22.69 10.92 -6.92
N MET A 51 22.26 9.81 -7.52
CA MET A 51 22.63 9.44 -8.89
C MET A 51 22.12 10.46 -9.92
N PHE A 52 20.89 10.96 -9.77
CA PHE A 52 20.33 12.00 -10.63
C PHE A 52 21.07 13.33 -10.46
N ASP A 53 21.34 13.75 -9.22
CA ASP A 53 22.10 14.97 -8.95
C ASP A 53 23.53 14.90 -9.52
N ASP A 54 24.16 13.73 -9.50
CA ASP A 54 25.47 13.51 -10.11
C ASP A 54 25.42 13.58 -11.64
N THR A 55 24.40 12.97 -12.25
CA THR A 55 24.17 13.03 -13.70
C THR A 55 23.96 14.48 -14.18
N VAL A 56 23.22 15.31 -13.41
CA VAL A 56 23.07 16.74 -13.70
C VAL A 56 24.41 17.47 -13.63
N LYS A 57 25.22 17.23 -12.59
CA LYS A 57 26.53 17.88 -12.43
C LYS A 57 27.47 17.60 -13.60
N LYS A 58 27.35 16.42 -14.21
CA LYS A 58 28.14 16.01 -15.37
C LYS A 58 27.64 16.61 -16.70
N ASN A 59 26.55 17.37 -16.68
CA ASN A 59 25.94 18.01 -17.86
C ASN A 59 25.65 17.01 -19.00
N VAL A 60 25.08 15.85 -18.66
CA VAL A 60 24.64 14.88 -19.67
C VAL A 60 23.54 15.52 -20.56
N PRO A 61 23.72 15.55 -21.88
CA PRO A 61 22.78 16.26 -22.76
C PRO A 61 21.39 15.59 -22.74
N GLY A 62 20.36 16.39 -22.44
CA GLY A 62 18.97 15.93 -22.40
C GLY A 62 18.53 15.32 -21.07
N PHE A 63 19.36 15.39 -20.02
CA PHE A 63 18.99 15.00 -18.66
C PHE A 63 18.74 16.24 -17.81
N ASP A 64 17.47 16.52 -17.52
CA ASP A 64 17.06 17.57 -16.59
C ASP A 64 16.36 16.91 -15.40
N TRP A 65 16.85 17.17 -14.19
CA TRP A 65 16.25 16.70 -12.94
C TRP A 65 15.88 17.90 -12.08
N SER A 66 14.61 18.01 -11.69
CA SER A 66 14.10 19.16 -10.96
C SER A 66 13.77 18.85 -9.49
N PRO A 67 13.91 19.83 -8.57
CA PRO A 67 13.47 19.67 -7.17
C PRO A 67 11.96 19.39 -7.05
N ASP A 68 11.17 19.84 -8.02
CA ASP A 68 9.72 19.65 -8.04
C ASP A 68 9.34 18.17 -8.29
N GLU A 69 10.06 17.48 -9.18
CA GLU A 69 9.88 16.05 -9.44
C GLU A 69 10.30 15.20 -8.24
N GLN A 70 11.40 15.58 -7.59
CA GLN A 70 11.81 14.98 -6.33
C GLN A 70 10.71 15.10 -5.27
N HIS A 71 10.10 16.28 -5.13
CA HIS A 71 9.01 16.51 -4.20
C HIS A 71 7.79 15.64 -4.52
N GLN A 72 7.46 15.43 -5.79
CA GLN A 72 6.35 14.57 -6.21
C GLN A 72 6.60 13.10 -5.85
N LEU A 73 7.83 12.61 -6.02
CA LEU A 73 8.24 11.24 -5.64
C LEU A 73 8.19 11.04 -4.13
N GLU A 74 8.69 12.01 -3.36
CA GLU A 74 8.58 12.03 -1.89
C GLU A 74 7.12 12.02 -1.43
N LEU A 75 6.27 12.85 -2.04
CA LEU A 75 4.85 12.90 -1.74
C LEU A 75 4.16 11.56 -2.03
N TYR A 76 4.56 10.86 -3.10
CA TYR A 76 4.04 9.52 -3.41
C TYR A 76 4.48 8.48 -2.38
N LYS A 77 5.74 8.52 -1.93
CA LYS A 77 6.21 7.69 -0.80
C LYS A 77 5.37 7.93 0.46
N TYR A 78 5.08 9.18 0.80
CA TYR A 78 4.22 9.51 1.96
C TYR A 78 2.77 9.06 1.78
N LYS A 79 2.20 9.13 0.57
CA LYS A 79 0.87 8.57 0.27
C LYS A 79 0.82 7.08 0.57
N MET A 80 1.86 6.33 0.21
CA MET A 80 1.95 4.89 0.50
C MET A 80 2.12 4.61 1.99
N LEU A 81 2.92 5.38 2.71
CA LEU A 81 3.00 5.30 4.18
C LEU A 81 1.63 5.52 4.83
N LEU A 82 0.88 6.52 4.38
CA LEU A 82 -0.46 6.81 4.91
C LEU A 82 -1.42 5.65 4.65
N LEU A 83 -1.43 5.10 3.42
CA LEU A 83 -2.23 3.92 3.09
C LEU A 83 -1.87 2.71 3.97
N TRP A 84 -0.58 2.51 4.25
CA TRP A 84 -0.11 1.44 5.12
C TRP A 84 -0.68 1.58 6.54
N VAL A 85 -0.57 2.79 7.13
CA VAL A 85 -1.10 3.08 8.47
C VAL A 85 -2.63 2.94 8.52
N VAL A 86 -3.35 3.53 7.56
CA VAL A 86 -4.83 3.47 7.51
C VAL A 86 -5.30 2.03 7.33
N SER A 87 -4.63 1.24 6.50
CA SER A 87 -4.95 -0.18 6.31
C SER A 87 -4.71 -0.99 7.57
N THR A 88 -3.66 -0.69 8.33
CA THR A 88 -3.36 -1.33 9.62
C THR A 88 -4.49 -1.08 10.63
N VAL A 89 -4.93 0.18 10.75
CA VAL A 89 -6.10 0.54 11.57
C VAL A 89 -7.35 -0.19 11.08
N GLY A 90 -7.54 -0.31 9.76
CA GLY A 90 -8.63 -1.05 9.15
C GLY A 90 -8.67 -2.52 9.52
N VAL A 91 -7.53 -3.21 9.46
CA VAL A 91 -7.39 -4.61 9.88
C VAL A 91 -7.78 -4.76 11.35
N LEU A 92 -7.26 -3.92 12.24
CA LEU A 92 -7.59 -3.95 13.66
C LEU A 92 -9.07 -3.67 13.93
N LEU A 93 -9.65 -2.68 13.25
CA LEU A 93 -11.07 -2.35 13.37
C LEU A 93 -11.95 -3.54 12.91
N CYS A 94 -11.60 -4.19 11.81
CA CYS A 94 -12.29 -5.38 11.33
C CYS A 94 -12.21 -6.52 12.35
N MET A 95 -11.04 -6.77 12.94
CA MET A 95 -10.87 -7.78 13.99
C MET A 95 -11.77 -7.48 15.21
N VAL A 96 -11.79 -6.24 15.69
CA VAL A 96 -12.61 -5.81 16.83
C VAL A 96 -14.11 -5.96 16.54
N ILE A 97 -14.55 -5.84 15.29
CA ILE A 97 -15.96 -6.01 14.92
C ILE A 97 -16.33 -7.49 14.71
N ILE A 98 -15.43 -8.29 14.14
CA ILE A 98 -15.64 -9.70 13.81
C ILE A 98 -15.57 -10.59 15.07
N ILE A 99 -14.54 -10.44 15.90
CA ILE A 99 -14.28 -11.32 17.05
C ILE A 99 -15.49 -11.41 18.00
N PRO A 100 -16.14 -10.30 18.40
CA PRO A 100 -17.31 -10.34 19.28
C PRO A 100 -18.53 -11.07 18.70
N GLN A 101 -18.60 -11.28 17.38
CA GLN A 101 -19.72 -12.02 16.75
C GLN A 101 -19.61 -13.54 16.93
N PHE A 102 -18.41 -14.05 17.25
CA PHE A 102 -18.18 -15.46 17.51
C PHE A 102 -18.49 -15.86 18.96
N PHE A 103 -18.67 -14.89 19.85
CA PHE A 103 -19.13 -15.15 21.21
C PHE A 103 -20.66 -15.17 21.26
N ASP A 104 -21.22 -16.23 21.82
CA ASP A 104 -22.66 -16.33 22.08
C ASP A 104 -23.00 -15.61 23.40
N PHE A 105 -23.96 -14.68 23.34
CA PHE A 105 -24.48 -13.97 24.50
C PHE A 105 -25.88 -14.47 24.80
N ASN A 106 -26.21 -14.70 26.08
CA ASN A 106 -27.57 -15.08 26.44
C ASN A 106 -28.50 -13.86 26.37
N ASP A 107 -29.56 -13.94 25.57
CA ASP A 107 -30.58 -12.90 25.47
C ASP A 107 -31.43 -12.83 26.76
N ARG A 108 -32.23 -11.77 26.94
CA ARG A 108 -33.15 -11.59 28.09
C ARG A 108 -34.16 -12.74 28.29
N ARG A 109 -34.32 -13.61 27.29
CA ARG A 109 -35.17 -14.81 27.31
C ARG A 109 -34.40 -16.12 27.57
N GLY A 110 -33.08 -16.07 27.78
CA GLY A 110 -32.24 -17.24 28.04
C GLY A 110 -31.83 -18.03 26.80
N ASN A 111 -32.06 -17.51 25.59
CA ASN A 111 -31.63 -18.12 24.34
C ASN A 111 -30.25 -17.58 23.91
N PRO A 112 -29.33 -18.43 23.41
CA PRO A 112 -28.06 -17.98 22.87
C PRO A 112 -28.31 -17.11 21.63
N SER A 113 -27.88 -15.85 21.68
CA SER A 113 -28.08 -14.84 20.65
C SER A 113 -26.80 -14.04 20.44
N HIS A 114 -26.52 -13.68 19.19
CA HIS A 114 -25.30 -12.94 18.86
C HIS A 114 -25.36 -11.48 19.34
N LEU A 115 -24.20 -10.88 19.65
CA LEU A 115 -24.07 -9.53 20.24
C LEU A 115 -24.90 -8.46 19.48
N CYS A 116 -24.87 -8.51 18.14
CA CYS A 116 -25.60 -7.57 17.28
C CYS A 116 -27.13 -7.73 17.29
N LEU A 117 -27.65 -8.92 17.65
CA LEU A 117 -29.08 -9.17 17.80
C LEU A 117 -29.59 -8.73 19.18
N VAL A 118 -28.76 -8.89 20.22
CA VAL A 118 -29.09 -8.49 21.60
C VAL A 118 -29.04 -6.96 21.76
N HIS A 119 -28.06 -6.28 21.14
CA HIS A 119 -27.87 -4.83 21.27
C HIS A 119 -28.02 -4.09 19.93
N ARG A 120 -29.27 -3.84 19.51
CA ARG A 120 -29.58 -3.17 18.24
C ARG A 120 -28.94 -1.79 18.05
N ARG A 121 -28.75 -1.02 19.14
CA ARG A 121 -28.05 0.29 19.08
C ARG A 121 -26.55 0.13 18.78
N LEU A 122 -25.92 -0.89 19.34
CA LEU A 122 -24.50 -1.22 19.12
C LEU A 122 -24.27 -1.62 17.65
N ALA A 123 -25.18 -2.42 17.07
CA ALA A 123 -25.11 -2.83 15.67
C ALA A 123 -25.17 -1.63 14.69
N TRP A 124 -26.01 -0.64 14.97
CA TRP A 124 -26.07 0.60 14.18
C TRP A 124 -24.80 1.45 14.33
N LEU A 125 -24.25 1.54 15.54
CA LEU A 125 -22.99 2.26 15.78
C LEU A 125 -21.84 1.60 15.01
N MET A 126 -21.68 0.27 15.11
CA MET A 126 -20.65 -0.47 14.37
C MET A 126 -20.80 -0.31 12.85
N PHE A 127 -22.04 -0.31 12.35
CA PHE A 127 -22.30 -0.08 10.93
C PHE A 127 -21.86 1.32 10.48
N ILE A 128 -22.19 2.36 11.22
CA ILE A 128 -21.81 3.75 10.90
C ILE A 128 -20.28 3.89 10.91
N VAL A 129 -19.61 3.36 11.94
CA VAL A 129 -18.15 3.41 12.05
C VAL A 129 -17.50 2.71 10.85
N MET A 130 -17.99 1.51 10.47
CA MET A 130 -17.49 0.79 9.31
C MET A 130 -17.78 1.53 8.00
N ALA A 131 -18.96 2.12 7.83
CA ALA A 131 -19.31 2.86 6.61
C ALA A 131 -18.42 4.10 6.43
N VAL A 132 -18.17 4.85 7.50
CA VAL A 132 -17.24 5.98 7.50
C VAL A 132 -15.83 5.50 7.15
N PHE A 133 -15.38 4.40 7.78
CA PHE A 133 -14.07 3.83 7.50
C PHE A 133 -13.91 3.43 6.02
N VAL A 134 -14.86 2.67 5.46
CA VAL A 134 -14.84 2.25 4.05
C VAL A 134 -14.80 3.46 3.12
N PHE A 135 -15.57 4.50 3.42
CA PHE A 135 -15.55 5.73 2.63
C PHE A 135 -14.19 6.44 2.71
N THR A 136 -13.61 6.59 3.90
CA THR A 136 -12.27 7.19 4.05
C THR A 136 -11.20 6.37 3.35
N MET A 137 -11.29 5.03 3.38
CA MET A 137 -10.35 4.14 2.70
C MET A 137 -10.43 4.31 1.18
N LEU A 138 -11.65 4.38 0.64
CA LEU A 138 -11.86 4.63 -0.78
C LEU A 138 -11.25 5.97 -1.22
N MET A 139 -11.47 7.03 -0.45
CA MET A 139 -10.90 8.35 -0.75
C MET A 139 -9.37 8.35 -0.69
N SER A 140 -8.78 7.69 0.31
CA SER A 140 -7.32 7.53 0.42
C SER A 140 -6.72 6.78 -0.76
N VAL A 141 -7.37 5.71 -1.21
CA VAL A 141 -6.91 4.93 -2.38
C VAL A 141 -7.01 5.75 -3.66
N LEU A 142 -8.12 6.48 -3.86
CA LEU A 142 -8.26 7.37 -5.02
C LEU A 142 -7.21 8.49 -5.02
N TRP A 143 -6.90 9.05 -3.84
CA TRP A 143 -5.88 10.07 -3.70
C TRP A 143 -4.45 9.55 -3.95
N ALA A 144 -4.17 8.31 -3.53
CA ALA A 144 -2.91 7.64 -3.85
C ALA A 144 -2.80 7.32 -5.35
N TRP A 145 -3.90 6.89 -5.96
CA TRP A 145 -3.97 6.60 -7.40
C TRP A 145 -3.79 7.87 -8.24
N ALA A 146 -4.35 9.00 -7.79
CA ALA A 146 -4.20 10.29 -8.44
C ALA A 146 -2.72 10.73 -8.46
N GLY A 147 -2.13 10.70 -9.65
CA GLY A 147 -0.74 11.08 -9.91
C GLY A 147 0.30 9.94 -9.75
N GLY A 148 -0.11 8.75 -9.28
CA GLY A 148 0.83 7.64 -9.06
C GLY A 148 1.47 7.10 -10.35
N GLY A 149 0.67 7.01 -11.43
CA GLY A 149 1.19 6.59 -12.74
C GLY A 149 2.20 7.57 -13.34
N ALA A 150 2.00 8.88 -13.15
CA ALA A 150 2.92 9.91 -13.62
C ALA A 150 4.23 9.90 -12.82
N ALA A 151 4.16 9.82 -11.49
CA ALA A 151 5.34 9.76 -10.63
C ALA A 151 6.19 8.51 -10.90
N SER A 152 5.53 7.35 -11.07
CA SER A 152 6.22 6.10 -11.42
C SER A 152 6.90 6.20 -12.78
N ARG A 153 6.21 6.72 -13.80
CA ARG A 153 6.78 6.88 -15.14
C ARG A 153 7.97 7.84 -15.14
N SER A 154 7.83 8.98 -14.47
CA SER A 154 8.90 9.97 -14.30
C SER A 154 10.15 9.32 -13.70
N PHE A 155 10.00 8.54 -12.62
CA PHE A 155 11.13 7.85 -12.01
C PHE A 155 11.83 6.89 -12.97
N HIS A 156 11.09 6.05 -13.71
CA HIS A 156 11.68 5.07 -14.61
C HIS A 156 12.37 5.71 -15.82
N GLU A 157 11.81 6.80 -16.35
CA GLU A 157 12.41 7.54 -17.47
C GLU A 157 13.73 8.18 -17.03
N HIS A 158 13.78 8.82 -15.85
CA HIS A 158 15.02 9.38 -15.30
C HIS A 158 16.02 8.30 -14.90
N PHE A 159 15.56 7.18 -14.33
CA PHE A 159 16.44 6.07 -13.97
C PHE A 159 17.04 5.35 -15.19
N ALA A 160 16.33 5.34 -16.32
CA ALA A 160 16.85 4.80 -17.58
C ALA A 160 17.86 5.74 -18.26
N ALA A 161 17.67 7.05 -18.11
CA ALA A 161 18.53 8.07 -18.72
C ALA A 161 19.74 8.47 -17.87
N ALA A 162 19.70 8.20 -16.55
CA ALA A 162 20.79 8.54 -15.64
C ALA A 162 22.05 7.71 -15.90
N GLU A 163 23.20 8.34 -15.64
CA GLU A 163 24.49 7.65 -15.71
C GLU A 163 24.66 6.77 -14.46
N LYS A 164 24.83 5.46 -14.68
CA LYS A 164 24.91 4.47 -13.60
C LYS A 164 26.38 4.17 -13.31
N GLU A 165 26.96 4.89 -12.37
CA GLU A 165 28.29 4.55 -11.88
C GLU A 165 28.24 3.30 -11.00
N GLU A 166 29.32 2.50 -11.02
CA GLU A 166 29.47 1.29 -10.20
C GLU A 166 29.20 1.56 -8.72
N ILE A 167 29.61 2.72 -8.19
CA ILE A 167 29.41 3.08 -6.78
C ILE A 167 27.91 3.07 -6.40
N PHE A 168 27.04 3.58 -7.27
CA PHE A 168 25.59 3.58 -7.00
C PHE A 168 24.96 2.19 -7.19
N LEU A 169 25.50 1.38 -8.10
CA LEU A 169 25.08 0.00 -8.31
C LEU A 169 25.45 -0.88 -7.12
N THR A 170 26.68 -0.76 -6.61
CA THR A 170 27.13 -1.47 -5.41
C THR A 170 26.35 -1.04 -4.16
N GLU A 171 26.06 0.25 -3.97
CA GLU A 171 25.23 0.73 -2.83
C GLU A 171 23.78 0.19 -2.93
N LEU A 172 23.25 0.05 -4.14
CA LEU A 172 21.95 -0.61 -4.38
C LEU A 172 22.00 -2.10 -4.06
N GLU A 173 23.03 -2.81 -4.51
CA GLU A 173 23.22 -4.25 -4.26
C GLU A 173 23.38 -4.56 -2.77
N GLU A 174 24.20 -3.77 -2.06
CA GLU A 174 24.36 -3.89 -0.61
C GLU A 174 23.04 -3.59 0.12
N SER A 175 22.28 -2.59 -0.34
CA SER A 175 20.98 -2.23 0.26
C SER A 175 19.90 -3.29 0.04
N PHE A 176 20.00 -4.10 -1.01
CA PHE A 176 19.07 -5.19 -1.32
C PHE A 176 19.57 -6.59 -0.91
N ASP A 177 20.76 -6.68 -0.29
CA ASP A 177 21.43 -7.95 0.03
C ASP A 177 21.56 -8.86 -1.22
N CYS A 178 21.84 -8.22 -2.37
CA CYS A 178 22.09 -8.90 -3.63
C CYS A 178 23.48 -9.53 -3.58
N THR A 179 23.56 -10.76 -3.05
CA THR A 179 24.81 -11.49 -2.86
C THR A 179 25.36 -12.16 -4.13
N ASN A 180 24.85 -11.82 -5.33
CA ASN A 180 25.28 -12.48 -6.57
C ASN A 180 25.40 -11.50 -7.75
N ASP A 181 26.62 -11.04 -7.98
CA ASP A 181 27.11 -10.28 -9.14
C ASP A 181 27.44 -11.20 -10.35
N ASP A 182 27.35 -12.53 -10.18
CA ASP A 182 27.93 -13.52 -11.10
C ASP A 182 27.29 -13.68 -12.50
N ASP A 183 26.25 -12.93 -12.87
CA ASP A 183 25.47 -13.26 -14.08
C ASP A 183 25.53 -12.24 -15.24
N LYS A 184 26.25 -11.10 -15.19
CA LYS A 184 26.19 -10.12 -16.30
C LYS A 184 27.41 -9.33 -16.74
N GLU A 185 28.63 -9.72 -16.41
CA GLU A 185 29.77 -9.38 -17.26
C GLU A 185 29.98 -10.50 -18.29
N VAL A 186 29.18 -10.49 -19.36
CA VAL A 186 29.62 -11.16 -20.59
C VAL A 186 30.66 -10.23 -21.20
N PRO A 187 31.96 -10.57 -21.22
CA PRO A 187 32.92 -9.77 -21.95
C PRO A 187 32.48 -9.78 -23.42
N ASP A 188 32.27 -8.60 -23.99
CA ASP A 188 32.22 -8.42 -25.43
C ASP A 188 33.50 -9.05 -26.01
N GLU A 189 33.39 -10.22 -26.63
CA GLU A 189 34.39 -10.77 -27.53
C GLU A 189 34.42 -9.93 -28.82
N HIS A 190 34.73 -8.64 -28.66
CA HIS A 190 35.34 -7.82 -29.69
C HIS A 190 36.84 -7.83 -29.48
N VAL A 191 37.46 -9.00 -29.67
CA VAL A 191 38.88 -9.07 -30.01
C VAL A 191 39.00 -9.46 -31.48
N SER A 192 39.14 -8.41 -32.28
CA SER A 192 39.73 -8.45 -33.61
C SER A 192 41.13 -9.09 -33.59
N VAL A 193 41.32 -10.21 -34.29
CA VAL A 193 42.61 -10.67 -34.84
C VAL A 193 42.25 -11.41 -36.13
N ALA A 194 42.36 -10.75 -37.29
CA ALA A 194 43.44 -10.86 -38.26
C ALA A 194 43.49 -12.21 -39.00
#